data_AF-A0A2U1VG28-F1
#
_entry.id   AF-A0A2U1VG28-F1
#
_cell.length_a   1.000
_cell.length_b   1.000
_cell.length_c   1.000
_cell.angle_alpha   90.00
_cell.angle_beta   90.00
_cell.angle_gamma   90.00
#
_symmetry.space_group_name_H-M   'P 1'
#
loop_
_entity.id
_entity.type
_entity.pdbx_description
1 polymer ?
#
loop_
_entity_poly.entity_id
_entity_poly.type
_entity_poly.pdbx_seq_one_letter_code
_entity_poly.pdbx_strand_id
1 'polypeptide(L)'
;MAVVYVARSAALTKWASDVGQGKHIFKLGVAADEAAAKAAIAAGWGGETDWKLVHAATVDEVDEDDALARLGRREKTIDPTYYPRLKGATGVFRITLTNVQNSLLVAKAMTADEPLVEVKVKPKDIADYMIRNAIA
;
A
#
# COMPACT_ATOMS: atom_id res chain seq x y z
N MET A 1 -6.12 -2.40 -19.38
CA MET A 1 -6.49 -2.67 -17.97
C MET A 1 -5.22 -2.91 -17.21
N ALA A 2 -4.79 -1.95 -16.41
CA ALA A 2 -3.67 -2.10 -15.49
C ALA A 2 -4.14 -2.73 -14.16
N VAL A 3 -3.21 -3.24 -13.36
CA VAL A 3 -3.47 -3.76 -12.02
C VAL A 3 -2.70 -2.93 -11.01
N VAL A 4 -3.41 -2.24 -10.12
CA VAL A 4 -2.82 -1.60 -8.94
C VAL A 4 -2.80 -2.62 -7.83
N TYR A 5 -1.63 -2.86 -7.24
CA TYR A 5 -1.46 -3.86 -6.21
C TYR A 5 -0.73 -3.32 -4.99
N VAL A 6 -1.01 -3.93 -3.85
CA VAL A 6 -0.37 -3.64 -2.58
C VAL A 6 0.27 -4.91 -2.04
N ALA A 7 1.55 -4.82 -1.71
CA ALA A 7 2.35 -5.91 -1.18
C ALA A 7 3.01 -5.55 0.16
N ARG A 8 3.37 -6.59 0.91
CA ARG A 8 3.99 -6.49 2.24
C ARG A 8 5.11 -7.52 2.38
N SER A 9 6.22 -7.11 2.97
CA SER A 9 7.29 -7.99 3.47
C SER A 9 7.34 -7.96 5.01
N ALA A 10 7.49 -9.11 5.65
CA ALA A 10 7.63 -9.20 7.11
C ALA A 10 9.03 -8.75 7.55
N ALA A 11 10.07 -9.15 6.82
CA ALA A 11 11.44 -8.72 7.05
C ALA A 11 11.59 -7.20 6.94
N LEU A 12 11.00 -6.59 5.91
CA LEU A 12 11.00 -5.14 5.74
C LEU A 12 10.20 -4.44 6.83
N THR A 13 9.04 -4.99 7.23
CA THR A 13 8.24 -4.44 8.34
C THR A 13 9.03 -4.42 9.64
N LYS A 14 9.78 -5.49 9.94
CA LYS A 14 10.63 -5.58 11.12
C LYS A 14 11.71 -4.51 11.08
N TRP A 15 12.47 -4.44 9.99
CA TRP A 15 13.48 -3.41 9.82
C TRP A 15 12.93 -1.99 9.95
N ALA A 16 11.79 -1.70 9.33
CA ALA A 16 11.14 -0.40 9.41
C ALA A 16 10.76 -0.03 10.86
N SER A 17 10.33 -1.01 11.65
CA SER A 17 10.08 -0.82 13.08
C SER A 17 11.38 -0.49 13.83
N ASP A 18 12.49 -1.17 13.51
CA ASP A 18 13.79 -0.97 14.16
C ASP A 18 14.38 0.42 13.86
N VAL A 19 14.10 0.99 12.68
CA VAL A 19 14.57 2.33 12.28
C VAL A 19 13.54 3.45 12.51
N GLY A 20 12.49 3.20 13.29
CA GLY A 20 11.50 4.22 13.68
C GLY A 20 10.45 4.58 12.61
N GLN A 21 10.42 3.86 11.49
CA GLN A 21 9.39 4.03 10.45
C GLN A 21 8.07 3.32 10.79
N GLY A 22 8.06 2.45 11.81
CA GLY A 22 6.86 1.80 12.33
C GLY A 22 6.51 0.49 11.62
N LYS A 23 5.32 -0.06 11.91
CA LYS A 23 4.92 -1.44 11.54
C LYS A 23 3.94 -1.54 10.38
N HIS A 24 3.45 -0.40 9.89
CA HIS A 24 2.43 -0.34 8.83
C HIS A 24 3.08 0.11 7.52
N ILE A 25 4.02 -0.69 7.05
CA ILE A 25 4.76 -0.44 5.82
C ILE A 25 4.25 -1.36 4.73
N PHE A 26 3.92 -0.76 3.59
CA PHE A 26 3.36 -1.44 2.44
C PHE A 26 3.97 -0.87 1.17
N LYS A 27 4.11 -1.69 0.13
CA LYS A 27 4.48 -1.24 -1.20
C LYS A 27 3.23 -1.16 -2.07
N LEU A 28 3.02 -0.04 -2.74
CA LEU A 28 2.09 0.08 -3.86
C LEU A 28 2.88 -0.05 -5.17
N GLY A 29 2.30 -0.71 -6.16
CA GLY A 29 2.83 -0.77 -7.51
C GLY A 29 1.71 -0.88 -8.53
N VAL A 30 2.05 -0.60 -9.78
CA VAL A 30 1.16 -0.77 -10.93
C VAL A 30 1.80 -1.77 -11.88
N ALA A 31 1.00 -2.69 -12.42
CA ALA A 31 1.45 -3.67 -13.39
C ALA A 31 0.51 -3.68 -14.59
N ALA A 32 1.00 -4.14 -15.74
CA ALA A 32 0.18 -4.28 -16.94
C ALA A 32 -0.96 -5.30 -16.77
N ASP A 33 -0.75 -6.33 -15.94
CA ASP A 33 -1.74 -7.37 -15.64
C ASP A 33 -1.39 -8.10 -14.32
N GLU A 34 -2.23 -9.07 -13.92
CA GLU A 34 -2.00 -9.86 -12.70
C GLU A 34 -0.73 -10.72 -12.77
N ALA A 35 -0.34 -11.21 -13.95
CA ALA A 35 0.84 -12.06 -14.09
C ALA A 35 2.11 -11.23 -13.89
N ALA A 36 2.16 -10.02 -14.45
CA ALA A 36 3.20 -9.03 -14.22
C ALA A 36 3.27 -8.62 -12.74
N ALA A 37 2.13 -8.39 -12.08
CA ALA A 37 2.09 -8.10 -10.64
C ALA A 37 2.68 -9.25 -9.81
N LYS A 38 2.29 -10.49 -10.10
CA LYS A 38 2.82 -11.69 -9.43
C LYS A 38 4.33 -11.86 -9.66
N ALA A 39 4.80 -11.66 -10.89
CA ALA A 39 6.21 -11.74 -11.23
C ALA A 39 7.03 -10.67 -10.49
N ALA A 40 6.53 -9.44 -10.42
CA ALA A 40 7.18 -8.34 -9.70
C ALA A 40 7.27 -8.63 -8.18
N ILE A 41 6.20 -9.13 -7.58
CA ILE A 41 6.17 -9.53 -6.16
C ILE A 41 7.14 -10.68 -5.89
N ALA A 42 7.21 -11.67 -6.78
CA ALA A 42 8.13 -12.80 -6.64
C ALA A 42 9.60 -12.40 -6.79
N ALA A 43 9.91 -11.44 -7.67
CA ALA A 43 11.24 -10.85 -7.78
C ALA A 43 11.65 -10.14 -6.48
N GLY A 44 10.67 -9.52 -5.82
CA GLY A 44 10.86 -8.84 -4.55
C GLY A 44 11.66 -7.54 -4.69
N TRP A 45 11.81 -6.84 -3.56
CA TRP A 45 12.49 -5.55 -3.51
C TRP A 45 13.28 -5.40 -2.22
N GLY A 46 14.29 -4.52 -2.24
CA GLY A 46 15.10 -4.21 -1.05
C GLY A 46 15.93 -5.40 -0.53
N GLY A 47 16.24 -6.36 -1.41
CA GLY A 47 16.94 -7.60 -1.04
C GLY A 47 16.09 -8.61 -0.29
N GLU A 48 14.79 -8.35 -0.09
CA GLU A 48 13.87 -9.25 0.60
C GLU A 48 13.07 -10.08 -0.41
N THR A 49 12.84 -11.35 -0.10
CA THR A 49 12.12 -12.32 -0.95
C THR A 49 10.79 -12.79 -0.33
N ASP A 50 10.44 -12.29 0.86
CA ASP A 50 9.25 -12.67 1.62
C ASP A 50 8.02 -11.81 1.31
N TRP A 51 8.03 -11.11 0.17
CA TRP A 51 6.94 -10.23 -0.25
C TRP A 51 5.67 -11.02 -0.56
N LYS A 52 4.55 -10.54 -0.02
CA LYS A 52 3.22 -11.14 -0.19
C LYS A 52 2.24 -10.10 -0.70
N LEU A 53 1.43 -10.50 -1.67
CA LEU A 53 0.28 -9.72 -2.11
C LEU A 53 -0.72 -9.58 -0.96
N VAL A 54 -1.13 -8.34 -0.67
CA VAL A 54 -2.18 -8.04 0.30
C VAL A 54 -3.51 -7.86 -0.42
N HIS A 55 -3.52 -7.04 -1.46
CA HIS A 55 -4.69 -6.85 -2.32
C HIS A 55 -4.28 -6.28 -3.68
N ALA A 56 -5.15 -6.42 -4.68
CA ALA A 56 -4.99 -5.87 -6.03
C ALA A 56 -6.35 -5.51 -6.61
N ALA A 57 -6.37 -4.51 -7.49
CA ALA A 57 -7.55 -4.09 -8.23
C ALA A 57 -7.20 -3.81 -9.69
N THR A 58 -8.04 -4.29 -10.60
CA THR A 58 -7.96 -3.98 -12.02
C THR A 58 -8.57 -2.61 -12.28
N VAL A 59 -7.87 -1.78 -13.03
CA VAL A 59 -8.28 -0.43 -13.44
C VAL A 59 -8.03 -0.24 -14.92
N ASP A 60 -8.67 0.76 -15.54
CA ASP A 60 -8.56 0.95 -17.00
C ASP A 60 -7.13 1.32 -17.39
N GLU A 61 -6.70 2.51 -16.98
CA GLU A 61 -5.37 3.05 -17.25
C GLU A 61 -4.93 3.95 -16.08
N VAL A 62 -3.79 3.63 -15.49
CA VAL A 62 -3.14 4.46 -14.47
C VAL A 62 -1.64 4.32 -14.64
N ASP A 63 -0.94 5.46 -14.63
CA ASP A 63 0.51 5.49 -14.61
C ASP A 63 1.02 5.25 -13.17
N GLU A 64 2.15 4.53 -13.04
CA GLU A 64 2.70 4.19 -11.73
C GLU A 64 3.14 5.45 -10.97
N ASP A 65 3.85 6.37 -11.62
CA ASP A 65 4.35 7.57 -10.96
C ASP A 65 3.20 8.47 -10.51
N ASP A 66 2.14 8.59 -11.33
CA ASP A 66 0.92 9.31 -10.95
C ASP A 66 0.22 8.66 -9.75
N ALA A 67 0.07 7.33 -9.74
CA ALA A 67 -0.54 6.59 -8.64
C ALA A 67 0.24 6.79 -7.32
N LEU A 68 1.57 6.71 -7.40
CA LEU A 68 2.47 6.94 -6.27
C LEU A 68 2.43 8.40 -5.79
N ALA A 69 2.39 9.36 -6.71
CA ALA A 69 2.31 10.79 -6.39
C ALA A 69 0.99 11.14 -5.70
N ARG A 70 -0.14 10.59 -6.14
CA ARG A 70 -1.46 10.78 -5.51
C ARG A 70 -1.49 10.25 -4.09
N LEU A 71 -1.01 9.03 -3.87
CA LEU A 71 -0.93 8.45 -2.52
C LEU A 71 0.06 9.23 -1.63
N GLY A 72 1.19 9.67 -2.18
CA GLY A 72 2.20 10.46 -1.47
C GLY A 72 1.72 11.83 -0.98
N ARG A 73 0.63 12.37 -1.52
CA ARG A 73 -0.02 13.59 -1.00
C ARG A 73 -0.75 13.35 0.33
N ARG A 74 -1.12 12.10 0.64
CA ARG A 74 -1.89 11.74 1.84
C ARG A 74 -1.10 10.95 2.88
N GLU A 75 -0.16 10.11 2.42
CA GLU A 75 0.62 9.23 3.27
C GLU A 75 2.12 9.47 3.12
N LYS A 76 2.88 9.09 4.14
CA LYS A 76 4.32 9.31 4.16
C LYS A 76 5.03 8.27 3.30
N THR A 77 5.59 8.69 2.17
CA THR A 77 6.50 7.88 1.36
C THR A 77 7.82 7.65 2.08
N ILE A 78 8.35 6.43 2.03
CA ILE A 78 9.70 6.11 2.48
C ILE A 78 10.62 6.15 1.28
N ASP A 79 11.43 7.19 1.20
CA ASP A 79 12.35 7.41 0.09
C ASP A 79 13.57 6.47 0.18
N PRO A 80 13.84 5.65 -0.85
CA PRO A 80 15.02 4.80 -0.92
C PRO A 80 16.37 5.54 -0.80
N THR A 81 16.41 6.83 -1.11
CA THR A 81 17.61 7.68 -1.02
C THR A 81 18.11 7.80 0.43
N TYR A 82 17.18 7.92 1.39
CA TYR A 82 17.52 7.97 2.81
C TYR A 82 17.70 6.57 3.43
N TYR A 83 17.27 5.54 2.73
CA TYR A 83 17.28 4.16 3.22
C TYR A 83 17.83 3.20 2.16
N PRO A 84 19.16 2.99 2.11
CA PRO A 84 19.81 2.14 1.10
C PRO A 84 19.25 0.70 1.03
N ARG A 85 18.68 0.20 2.13
CA ARG A 85 18.03 -1.13 2.16
C ARG A 85 16.79 -1.21 1.26
N LEU A 86 16.17 -0.09 0.93
CA LEU A 86 15.03 -0.01 0.00
C LEU A 86 15.46 0.17 -1.45
N LYS A 87 16.73 -0.12 -1.81
CA LYS A 87 17.18 -0.01 -3.20
C LYS A 87 16.30 -0.86 -4.13
N GLY A 88 15.75 -0.22 -5.16
CA GLY A 88 14.78 -0.82 -6.09
C GLY A 88 13.34 -0.89 -5.57
N ALA A 89 13.07 -0.54 -4.31
CA ALA A 89 11.75 -0.53 -3.69
C ALA A 89 11.14 0.89 -3.71
N THR A 90 10.83 1.43 -4.88
CA THR A 90 9.99 2.63 -5.01
C THR A 90 8.55 2.34 -4.55
N GLY A 91 7.79 3.38 -4.20
CA GLY A 91 6.38 3.22 -3.81
C GLY A 91 6.15 2.52 -2.47
N VAL A 92 7.11 2.60 -1.55
CA VAL A 92 6.97 2.12 -0.17
C VAL A 92 6.41 3.24 0.70
N PHE A 93 5.31 2.97 1.40
CA PHE A 93 4.61 3.94 2.23
C PHE A 93 4.52 3.48 3.68
N ARG A 94 4.66 4.44 4.60
CA ARG A 94 4.22 4.30 5.98
C ARG A 94 2.78 4.78 6.08
N ILE A 95 1.89 3.85 6.39
CA ILE A 95 0.46 4.13 6.50
C ILE A 95 0.08 4.46 7.94
N THR A 96 -0.65 5.56 8.11
CA THR A 96 -1.22 5.93 9.40
C THR A 96 -2.56 5.24 9.60
N LEU A 97 -2.67 4.34 10.59
CA LEU A 97 -3.92 3.60 10.84
C LEU A 97 -5.13 4.51 11.09
N THR A 98 -4.92 5.66 11.75
CA THR A 98 -5.98 6.64 12.00
C THR A 98 -6.59 7.17 10.69
N ASN A 99 -5.79 7.39 9.65
CA ASN A 99 -6.30 7.82 8.34
C ASN A 99 -7.17 6.73 7.70
N VAL A 100 -6.74 5.47 7.81
CA VAL A 100 -7.50 4.31 7.33
C VAL A 100 -8.82 4.19 8.08
N GLN A 101 -8.79 4.28 9.42
CA GLN A 101 -10.00 4.25 10.26
C GLN A 101 -10.98 5.36 9.88
N ASN A 102 -10.49 6.59 9.74
CA ASN A 102 -11.31 7.73 9.33
C ASN A 102 -11.93 7.52 7.94
N SER A 103 -11.16 7.02 6.97
CA SER A 103 -11.66 6.71 5.63
C SER A 103 -12.74 5.62 5.66
N LEU A 104 -12.57 4.58 6.49
CA LEU A 104 -13.57 3.52 6.65
C LEU A 104 -14.84 4.05 7.33
N LEU A 105 -14.70 4.90 8.35
CA LEU A 105 -15.84 5.51 9.03
C LEU A 105 -16.65 6.41 8.10
N VAL A 106 -15.99 7.23 7.28
CA VAL A 106 -16.65 8.06 6.27
C VAL A 106 -17.39 7.21 5.25
N ALA A 107 -16.79 6.12 4.75
CA ALA A 107 -17.47 5.20 3.82
C ALA A 107 -18.72 4.54 4.45
N LYS A 108 -18.64 4.16 5.73
CA LYS A 108 -19.78 3.61 6.48
C LYS A 108 -20.87 4.64 6.72
N ALA A 109 -20.53 5.87 7.05
CA ALA A 109 -21.50 6.95 7.25
C ALA A 109 -22.31 7.29 5.98
N MET A 110 -21.74 7.01 4.79
CA MET A 110 -22.44 7.15 3.51
C MET A 110 -23.38 5.98 3.20
N THR A 111 -23.38 4.93 4.03
CA THR A 111 -24.23 3.74 3.91
C THR A 111 -25.23 3.72 5.07
N ALA A 112 -26.52 3.94 4.78
CA ALA A 112 -27.54 4.31 5.78
C ALA A 112 -27.80 3.28 6.90
N ASP A 113 -27.31 2.04 6.80
CA ASP A 113 -27.70 0.91 7.67
C ASP A 113 -26.52 0.27 8.46
N GLU A 114 -25.31 0.84 8.43
CA GLU A 114 -24.18 0.25 9.18
C GLU A 114 -23.95 0.94 10.54
N PRO A 115 -23.95 0.19 11.66
CA PRO A 115 -23.64 0.76 12.96
C PRO A 115 -22.18 1.25 13.01
N LEU A 116 -22.00 2.48 13.50
CA LEU A 116 -20.71 3.13 13.71
C LEU A 116 -20.00 2.52 14.93
N VAL A 117 -19.56 1.27 14.82
CA VAL A 117 -18.75 0.60 15.85
C VAL A 117 -17.27 0.77 15.53
N GLU A 118 -16.43 0.69 16.56
CA GLU A 118 -14.97 0.78 16.46
C GLU A 118 -14.42 -0.15 15.35
N VAL A 119 -13.89 0.46 14.28
CA VAL A 119 -13.45 -0.29 13.10
C VAL A 119 -12.04 -0.82 13.35
N LYS A 120 -11.96 -2.13 13.62
CA LYS A 120 -10.69 -2.85 13.64
C LYS A 120 -10.14 -2.97 12.22
N VAL A 121 -9.10 -2.21 11.92
CA VAL A 121 -8.43 -2.20 10.61
C VAL A 121 -7.73 -3.53 10.34
N LYS A 122 -8.08 -4.18 9.24
CA LYS A 122 -7.40 -5.36 8.71
C LYS A 122 -6.38 -4.96 7.63
N PRO A 123 -5.39 -5.81 7.32
CA PRO A 123 -4.43 -5.54 6.25
C PRO A 123 -5.10 -5.30 4.88
N LYS A 124 -6.21 -5.98 4.60
CA LYS A 124 -6.99 -5.76 3.37
C LYS A 124 -7.57 -4.34 3.33
N ASP A 125 -8.12 -3.85 4.43
CA ASP A 125 -8.69 -2.49 4.50
C ASP A 125 -7.63 -1.40 4.27
N ILE A 126 -6.39 -1.64 4.73
CA ILE A 126 -5.24 -0.77 4.45
C ILE A 126 -4.93 -0.75 2.95
N ALA A 127 -4.88 -1.93 2.33
CA ALA A 127 -4.62 -2.03 0.90
C ALA A 127 -5.74 -1.39 0.06
N ASP A 128 -7.01 -1.61 0.42
CA ASP A 128 -8.17 -0.96 -0.20
C ASP A 128 -8.11 0.56 -0.07
N TYR A 129 -7.70 1.07 1.09
CA TYR A 129 -7.45 2.50 1.29
C TYR A 129 -6.33 3.03 0.38
N MET A 130 -5.21 2.31 0.28
CA MET A 130 -4.08 2.72 -0.56
C MET A 130 -4.47 2.75 -2.04
N ILE A 131 -5.11 1.69 -2.54
CA ILE A 131 -5.55 1.59 -3.93
C ILE A 131 -6.55 2.71 -4.26
N ARG A 132 -7.57 2.92 -3.42
CA ARG A 132 -8.55 4.00 -3.64
C ARG A 132 -7.89 5.37 -3.74
N ASN A 133 -6.94 5.69 -2.87
CA ASN A 133 -6.25 6.99 -2.91
C ASN A 133 -5.22 7.11 -4.04
N ALA A 134 -4.72 6.00 -4.56
CA ALA A 134 -3.83 5.99 -5.71
C ALA A 134 -4.57 6.21 -7.05
N ILE A 135 -5.85 5.84 -7.12
CA ILE A 135 -6.67 5.95 -8.35
C ILE A 135 -7.62 7.15 -8.35
N ALA A 136 -7.87 7.74 -7.18
CA ALA A 136 -8.73 8.93 -7.00
C ALA A 136 -8.18 10.20 -7.66
#